data_AF-A0A9N8F3Z2-F1
#
_entry.id   AF-A0A9N8F3Z2-F1
#
_cell.length_a   1.000
_cell.length_b   1.000
_cell.length_c   1.000
_cell.angle_alpha   90.00
_cell.angle_beta   90.00
_cell.angle_gamma   90.00
#
_symmetry.space_group_name_H-M   'P 1'
#
loop_
_entity.id
_entity.type
_entity.pdbx_description
1 polymer ?
#
loop_
_entity_poly.entity_id
_entity_poly.type
_entity_poly.pdbx_seq_one_letter_code
_entity_poly.pdbx_strand_id
1 'polypeptide(L)'
;MMLSSDHGLSDEEKEAFGEIAEIVYDQDETSTLDEEEEEFAALATHWACKTKRTQPGVVQFLAHRLPMAASRRTLDGLYPIYLLFKREHTLEEVKAVVQADSPAGSLSKQEHLLLQGFASRHGNVQVIEYIVEQCPLVRKKHETVRDISLPHFTALAKLLPQLTKFSLHIFSRELPTSNDLIGWNHVMETLGNCNSLDSLNITLKFPEGFPSTGLDALGNALASIENLKSLTLDGGERGHWNRTILAQANLTAALVTLLSRNSLQAIRVPNTISVDHNEIFDALKRNISLETFDIVSCVNNDDKRKALAQVLQVNTTLRFVELRSTGGEAVTYDKIRYLLQLNMSGRAKARTCTTSREEFVDLLATEVESWEISSTSTSMQTSLMLDLLRECPSIWCRRPQHR
;
A
#
# COMPACT_ATOMS: atom_id res chain seq x y z
N MET A 1 -5.65 0.77 47.74
CA MET A 1 -4.46 1.35 47.07
C MET A 1 -4.73 2.85 46.92
N MET A 2 -4.25 3.69 47.84
CA MET A 2 -4.61 5.13 47.85
C MET A 2 -3.74 5.91 46.87
N LEU A 3 -4.34 6.37 45.77
CA LEU A 3 -3.76 7.38 44.88
C LEU A 3 -3.79 8.74 45.59
N SER A 4 -2.80 9.01 46.44
CA SER A 4 -2.64 10.28 47.15
C SER A 4 -1.51 11.10 46.51
N SER A 5 -1.87 12.03 45.62
CA SER A 5 -1.35 13.43 45.57
C SER A 5 -1.60 14.14 44.23
N ASP A 6 -2.21 15.34 44.32
CA ASP A 6 -2.08 16.53 43.46
C ASP A 6 -1.70 16.36 41.99
N HIS A 7 -2.49 15.60 41.25
CA HIS A 7 -2.37 15.50 39.80
C HIS A 7 -3.71 15.92 39.20
N GLY A 8 -3.68 16.84 38.23
CA GLY A 8 -4.82 17.56 37.63
C GLY A 8 -5.83 16.70 36.87
N LEU A 9 -6.24 15.60 37.50
CA LEU A 9 -7.50 14.92 37.28
C LEU A 9 -8.61 15.85 37.76
N SER A 10 -9.69 15.95 37.01
CA SER A 10 -10.91 16.58 37.54
C SER A 10 -11.39 15.78 38.75
N ASP A 11 -12.12 16.42 39.65
CA ASP A 11 -12.67 15.71 40.80
C ASP A 11 -13.64 14.60 40.38
N GLU A 12 -14.33 14.78 39.24
CA GLU A 12 -15.15 13.76 38.57
C GLU A 12 -14.33 12.52 38.17
N GLU A 13 -13.09 12.68 37.69
CA GLU A 13 -12.24 11.54 37.34
C GLU A 13 -11.80 10.77 38.60
N LYS A 14 -11.45 11.48 39.68
CA LYS A 14 -11.04 10.84 40.94
C LYS A 14 -12.19 10.08 41.60
N GLU A 15 -13.39 10.64 41.54
CA GLU A 15 -14.62 10.03 42.03
C GLU A 15 -14.93 8.75 41.23
N ALA A 16 -14.87 8.82 39.89
CA ALA A 16 -15.02 7.64 39.04
C ALA A 16 -13.99 6.54 39.38
N PHE A 17 -12.73 6.89 39.68
CA PHE A 17 -11.72 5.90 40.12
C PHE A 17 -12.04 5.28 41.49
N GLY A 18 -12.59 6.06 42.41
CA GLY A 18 -13.06 5.58 43.71
C GLY A 18 -14.20 4.57 43.55
N GLU A 19 -15.18 4.92 42.73
CA GLU A 19 -16.34 4.07 42.45
C GLU A 19 -15.95 2.79 41.70
N ILE A 20 -15.08 2.86 40.69
CA ILE A 20 -14.53 1.68 40.01
C ILE A 20 -13.82 0.77 41.01
N ALA A 21 -13.02 1.36 41.91
CA ALA A 21 -12.31 0.57 42.92
C ALA A 21 -13.29 -0.10 43.89
N GLU A 22 -14.34 0.57 44.34
CA GLU A 22 -15.35 -0.05 45.20
C GLU A 22 -16.11 -1.18 44.47
N ILE A 23 -16.58 -0.94 43.24
CA ILE A 23 -17.27 -1.95 42.43
C ILE A 23 -16.36 -3.18 42.22
N VAL A 24 -15.10 -2.97 41.83
CA VAL A 24 -14.19 -4.08 41.54
C VAL A 24 -13.75 -4.84 42.80
N TYR A 25 -13.75 -4.21 43.98
CA TYR A 25 -13.36 -4.87 45.23
C TYR A 25 -14.52 -5.54 45.96
N ASP A 26 -15.77 -5.12 45.75
CA ASP A 26 -16.94 -5.63 46.49
C ASP A 26 -17.72 -6.73 45.74
N GLN A 27 -17.41 -6.97 44.46
CA GLN A 27 -18.03 -8.05 43.68
C GLN A 27 -17.48 -9.44 44.07
N ASP A 28 -18.36 -10.32 44.51
CA ASP A 28 -18.08 -11.76 44.67
C ASP A 28 -17.87 -12.39 43.28
N GLU A 29 -16.98 -13.37 43.12
CA GLU A 29 -16.53 -13.89 41.81
C GLU A 29 -17.64 -14.53 40.95
N THR A 30 -18.89 -14.53 41.43
CA THR A 30 -20.05 -15.18 40.81
C THR A 30 -21.18 -14.23 40.41
N SER A 31 -21.13 -12.92 40.75
CA SER A 31 -22.16 -11.97 40.31
C SER A 31 -22.00 -11.61 38.83
N THR A 32 -23.09 -11.71 38.07
CA THR A 32 -23.16 -11.17 36.71
C THR A 32 -23.36 -9.67 36.79
N LEU A 33 -22.48 -8.89 36.15
CA LEU A 33 -22.63 -7.45 36.00
C LEU A 33 -23.91 -7.12 35.22
N ASP A 34 -24.59 -6.05 35.60
CA ASP A 34 -25.64 -5.49 34.74
C ASP A 34 -25.03 -4.67 33.59
N GLU A 35 -25.87 -4.23 32.63
CA GLU A 35 -25.39 -3.51 31.45
C GLU A 35 -24.67 -2.20 31.78
N GLU A 36 -25.08 -1.53 32.86
CA GLU A 36 -24.53 -0.25 33.33
C GLU A 36 -23.16 -0.46 33.98
N GLU A 37 -23.04 -1.49 34.83
CA GLU A 37 -21.76 -1.91 35.42
C GLU A 37 -20.77 -2.37 34.33
N GLU A 38 -21.22 -3.09 33.30
CA GLU A 38 -20.37 -3.46 32.16
C GLU A 38 -19.88 -2.24 31.36
N GLU A 39 -20.71 -1.20 31.22
CA GLU A 39 -20.33 0.05 30.55
C GLU A 39 -19.27 0.81 31.36
N PHE A 40 -19.46 0.89 32.67
CA PHE A 40 -18.51 1.52 33.58
C PHE A 40 -17.16 0.78 33.63
N ALA A 41 -17.20 -0.56 33.67
CA ALA A 41 -16.03 -1.43 33.57
C ALA A 41 -15.25 -1.23 32.26
N ALA A 42 -15.95 -1.05 31.14
CA ALA A 42 -15.34 -0.73 29.85
C ALA A 42 -14.64 0.63 29.90
N LEU A 43 -15.31 1.65 30.44
CA LEU A 43 -14.76 3.00 30.57
C LEU A 43 -13.50 3.01 31.44
N ALA A 44 -13.50 2.27 32.56
CA ALA A 44 -12.34 2.10 33.44
C ALA A 44 -11.13 1.54 32.69
N THR A 45 -11.32 0.45 31.95
CA THR A 45 -10.27 -0.20 31.17
C THR A 45 -9.75 0.72 30.07
N HIS A 46 -10.64 1.43 29.38
CA HIS A 46 -10.27 2.39 28.34
C HIS A 46 -9.47 3.56 28.92
N TRP A 47 -9.89 4.11 30.05
CA TRP A 47 -9.18 5.20 30.70
C TRP A 47 -7.81 4.76 31.19
N ALA A 48 -7.71 3.57 31.80
CA ALA A 48 -6.43 2.98 32.21
C ALA A 48 -5.47 2.81 31.02
N CYS A 49 -5.97 2.39 29.86
CA CYS A 49 -5.17 2.30 28.62
C CYS A 49 -4.83 3.66 27.99
N LYS A 50 -5.63 4.70 28.27
CA LYS A 50 -5.44 6.06 27.72
C LYS A 50 -4.47 6.90 28.55
N THR A 51 -4.45 6.68 29.86
CA THR A 51 -3.76 7.51 30.86
C THR A 51 -2.29 7.12 30.99
N LYS A 52 -1.39 8.10 30.81
CA LYS A 52 0.08 7.90 30.91
C LYS A 52 0.57 7.51 32.31
N ARG A 53 -0.22 7.81 33.33
CA ARG A 53 0.14 7.64 34.76
C ARG A 53 -0.54 6.43 35.39
N THR A 54 -1.15 5.57 34.58
CA THR A 54 -1.69 4.31 35.06
C THR A 54 -0.57 3.52 35.72
N GLN A 55 -0.79 3.08 36.96
CA GLN A 55 0.22 2.33 37.68
C GLN A 55 0.48 1.01 36.96
N PRO A 56 1.75 0.55 36.89
CA PRO A 56 2.09 -0.73 36.27
C PRO A 56 1.21 -1.86 36.82
N GLY A 57 0.59 -2.61 35.91
CA GLY A 57 -0.24 -3.76 36.27
C GLY A 57 -1.72 -3.46 36.49
N VAL A 58 -2.15 -2.19 36.56
CA VAL A 58 -3.59 -1.85 36.62
C VAL A 58 -4.31 -2.29 35.35
N VAL A 59 -3.71 -2.06 34.18
CA VAL A 59 -4.27 -2.54 32.90
C VAL A 59 -4.39 -4.06 32.90
N GLN A 60 -3.35 -4.76 33.37
CA GLN A 60 -3.34 -6.21 33.46
C GLN A 60 -4.43 -6.72 34.41
N PHE A 61 -4.59 -6.09 35.57
CA PHE A 61 -5.62 -6.42 36.54
C PHE A 61 -7.03 -6.23 35.97
N LEU A 62 -7.29 -5.08 35.33
CA LEU A 62 -8.57 -4.79 34.69
C LEU A 62 -8.87 -5.76 33.55
N ALA A 63 -7.88 -6.04 32.68
CA ALA A 63 -8.06 -7.01 31.60
C ALA A 63 -8.37 -8.42 32.13
N HIS A 64 -7.77 -8.83 33.25
CA HIS A 64 -8.03 -10.13 33.86
C HIS A 64 -9.40 -10.20 34.53
N ARG A 65 -9.80 -9.16 35.27
CA ARG A 65 -11.09 -9.11 35.98
C ARG A 65 -12.27 -8.83 35.07
N LEU A 66 -12.06 -8.05 34.02
CA LEU A 66 -13.11 -7.52 33.13
C LEU A 66 -12.77 -7.83 31.67
N PRO A 67 -12.71 -9.12 31.26
CA PRO A 67 -12.26 -9.47 29.90
C PRO A 67 -13.14 -8.88 28.80
N MET A 68 -14.44 -8.67 29.07
CA MET A 68 -15.37 -8.06 28.12
C MET A 68 -15.08 -6.58 27.85
N ALA A 69 -14.44 -5.89 28.79
CA ALA A 69 -14.00 -4.51 28.58
C ALA A 69 -12.91 -4.42 27.50
N ALA A 70 -12.07 -5.46 27.35
CA ALA A 70 -11.03 -5.52 26.33
C ALA A 70 -11.60 -5.55 24.90
N SER A 71 -12.78 -6.16 24.74
CA SER A 71 -13.51 -6.28 23.46
C SER A 71 -14.48 -5.13 23.18
N ARG A 72 -14.75 -4.26 24.15
CA ARG A 72 -15.67 -3.12 23.96
C ARG A 72 -14.94 -1.92 23.35
N ARG A 73 -15.60 -1.24 22.42
CA ARG A 73 -15.10 0.00 21.82
C ARG A 73 -15.37 1.18 22.76
N THR A 74 -14.48 2.17 22.74
CA THR A 74 -14.71 3.48 23.35
C THR A 74 -15.84 4.22 22.63
N LEU A 75 -16.30 5.34 23.20
CA LEU A 75 -17.21 6.29 22.54
C LEU A 75 -16.66 6.80 21.19
N ASP A 76 -15.34 6.89 21.06
CA ASP A 76 -14.65 7.25 19.82
C ASP A 76 -14.51 6.07 18.83
N GLY A 77 -15.03 4.88 19.17
CA GLY A 77 -14.96 3.68 18.35
C GLY A 77 -13.61 2.94 18.40
N LEU A 78 -12.74 3.23 19.37
CA LEU A 78 -11.40 2.65 19.51
C LEU A 78 -11.39 1.49 20.51
N TYR A 79 -10.55 0.48 20.30
CA TYR A 79 -10.38 -0.60 21.27
C TYR A 79 -9.27 -0.27 22.29
N PRO A 80 -9.32 -0.81 23.52
CA PRO A 80 -8.29 -0.58 24.52
C PRO A 80 -6.89 -0.98 24.03
N ILE A 81 -6.75 -2.06 23.25
CA ILE A 81 -5.45 -2.44 22.66
C ILE A 81 -4.85 -1.32 21.79
N TYR A 82 -5.68 -0.56 21.08
CA TYR A 82 -5.26 0.59 20.29
C TYR A 82 -4.76 1.75 21.15
N LEU A 83 -5.42 1.98 22.29
CA LEU A 83 -5.00 2.98 23.26
C LEU A 83 -3.63 2.61 23.85
N LEU A 84 -3.40 1.31 24.09
CA LEU A 84 -2.10 0.82 24.56
C LEU A 84 -0.98 1.09 23.54
N PHE A 85 -1.23 0.91 22.25
CA PHE A 85 -0.22 1.21 21.22
C PHE A 85 0.19 2.68 21.15
N LYS A 86 -0.72 3.61 21.45
CA LYS A 86 -0.41 5.05 21.42
C LYS A 86 0.53 5.50 22.54
N ARG A 87 0.86 4.61 23.48
CA ARG A 87 1.61 4.92 24.70
C ARG A 87 2.71 3.89 24.92
N GLU A 88 3.61 4.20 25.84
CA GLU A 88 4.75 3.37 26.21
C GLU A 88 4.33 2.29 27.24
N HIS A 89 3.26 1.54 26.95
CA HIS A 89 2.83 0.44 27.81
C HIS A 89 3.79 -0.75 27.74
N THR A 90 3.76 -1.58 28.79
CA THR A 90 4.62 -2.77 28.85
C THR A 90 4.05 -3.90 28.00
N LEU A 91 4.92 -4.84 27.61
CA LEU A 91 4.53 -6.03 26.86
C LEU A 91 3.50 -6.87 27.63
N GLU A 92 3.60 -6.88 28.96
CA GLU A 92 2.75 -7.64 29.87
C GLU A 92 1.32 -7.10 29.89
N GLU A 93 1.14 -5.77 29.87
CA GLU A 93 -0.18 -5.13 29.82
C GLU A 93 -0.88 -5.41 28.49
N VAL A 94 -0.13 -5.35 27.38
CA VAL A 94 -0.62 -5.72 26.05
C VAL A 94 -0.99 -7.19 25.99
N LYS A 95 -0.14 -8.09 26.49
CA LYS A 95 -0.43 -9.52 26.59
C LYS A 95 -1.72 -9.79 27.35
N ALA A 96 -1.92 -9.12 28.49
CA ALA A 96 -3.12 -9.27 29.29
C ALA A 96 -4.38 -8.85 28.53
N VAL A 97 -4.36 -7.69 27.86
CA VAL A 97 -5.50 -7.22 27.04
C VAL A 97 -5.77 -8.15 25.85
N VAL A 98 -4.73 -8.60 25.15
CA VAL A 98 -4.86 -9.55 24.02
C VAL A 98 -5.43 -10.90 24.47
N GLN A 99 -5.01 -11.40 25.63
CA GLN A 99 -5.52 -12.66 26.21
C GLN A 99 -6.97 -12.51 26.70
N ALA A 100 -7.34 -11.32 27.19
CA ALA A 100 -8.68 -11.01 27.66
C ALA A 100 -9.72 -10.88 26.53
N ASP A 101 -9.33 -10.38 25.35
CA ASP A 101 -10.20 -10.10 24.18
C ASP A 101 -10.72 -11.37 23.44
N SER A 102 -10.62 -12.55 24.07
CA SER A 102 -10.93 -13.89 23.54
C SER A 102 -10.11 -14.31 22.30
N PRO A 103 -9.54 -15.53 22.27
CA PRO A 103 -8.41 -15.86 21.36
C PRO A 103 -8.68 -15.89 19.85
N ALA A 104 -9.91 -15.70 19.37
CA ALA A 104 -10.23 -16.01 17.96
C ALA A 104 -11.13 -15.00 17.22
N GLY A 105 -11.82 -14.11 17.92
CA GLY A 105 -12.94 -13.37 17.33
C GLY A 105 -12.72 -11.87 17.07
N SER A 106 -11.83 -11.23 17.83
CA SER A 106 -11.83 -9.76 17.95
C SER A 106 -10.63 -9.10 17.26
N LEU A 107 -9.40 -9.63 17.42
CA LEU A 107 -8.22 -9.06 16.77
C LEU A 107 -8.27 -9.07 15.24
N SER A 108 -8.86 -10.10 14.63
CA SER A 108 -9.11 -10.15 13.17
C SER A 108 -10.15 -9.12 12.71
N LYS A 109 -11.00 -8.62 13.61
CA LYS A 109 -11.90 -7.48 13.33
C LYS A 109 -11.22 -6.13 13.56
N GLN A 110 -10.02 -6.13 14.13
CA GLN A 110 -9.23 -4.96 14.51
C GLN A 110 -7.95 -4.77 13.66
N GLU A 111 -7.78 -5.54 12.57
CA GLU A 111 -6.63 -5.50 11.65
C GLU A 111 -6.17 -4.08 11.28
N HIS A 112 -7.12 -3.22 10.89
CA HIS A 112 -6.84 -1.83 10.54
C HIS A 112 -6.31 -0.97 11.70
N LEU A 113 -6.65 -1.31 12.94
CA LEU A 113 -6.21 -0.58 14.14
C LEU A 113 -4.83 -1.03 14.61
N LEU A 114 -4.49 -2.32 14.45
CA LEU A 114 -3.15 -2.84 14.75
C LEU A 114 -2.08 -2.16 13.89
N LEU A 115 -2.38 -1.96 12.60
CA LEU A 115 -1.46 -1.26 11.69
C LEU A 115 -1.30 0.23 11.98
N GLN A 116 -2.36 0.88 12.46
CA GLN A 116 -2.25 2.25 12.97
C GLN A 116 -1.41 2.31 14.25
N GLY A 117 -1.39 1.24 15.04
CA GLY A 117 -0.47 1.07 16.18
C GLY A 117 1.00 1.09 15.75
N PHE A 118 1.36 0.39 14.66
CA PHE A 118 2.71 0.43 14.07
C PHE A 118 3.13 1.82 13.59
N ALA A 119 2.17 2.66 13.21
CA ALA A 119 2.43 4.04 12.81
C ALA A 119 2.76 4.98 13.98
N SER A 120 2.60 4.52 15.23
CA SER A 120 2.93 5.32 16.40
C SER A 120 4.45 5.34 16.60
N ARG A 121 5.04 6.55 16.60
CA ARG A 121 6.49 6.76 16.81
C ARG A 121 7.02 6.21 18.15
N HIS A 122 6.13 5.88 19.07
CA HIS A 122 6.44 5.46 20.44
C HIS A 122 6.11 3.98 20.69
N GLY A 123 5.73 3.23 19.65
CA GLY A 123 5.39 1.82 19.82
C GLY A 123 6.58 1.02 20.36
N ASN A 124 6.36 0.23 21.40
CA ASN A 124 7.36 -0.71 21.91
C ASN A 124 7.56 -1.84 20.87
N VAL A 125 8.80 -2.06 20.43
CA VAL A 125 9.14 -3.08 19.41
C VAL A 125 8.68 -4.47 19.83
N GLN A 126 8.82 -4.83 21.11
CA GLN A 126 8.44 -6.16 21.60
C GLN A 126 6.92 -6.36 21.60
N VAL A 127 6.16 -5.31 21.90
CA VAL A 127 4.69 -5.30 21.79
C VAL A 127 4.29 -5.57 20.35
N ILE A 128 4.91 -4.84 19.44
CA ILE A 128 4.70 -4.95 18.00
C ILE A 128 4.98 -6.38 17.53
N GLU A 129 6.16 -6.94 17.85
CA GLU A 129 6.51 -8.33 17.51
C GLU A 129 5.51 -9.34 18.08
N TYR A 130 5.09 -9.16 19.34
CA TYR A 130 4.10 -10.03 19.96
C TYR A 130 2.76 -10.00 19.21
N ILE A 131 2.24 -8.82 18.86
CA ILE A 131 1.00 -8.72 18.09
C ILE A 131 1.14 -9.39 16.72
N VAL A 132 2.27 -9.18 16.04
CA VAL A 132 2.55 -9.84 14.75
C VAL A 132 2.51 -11.37 14.88
N GLU A 133 3.03 -11.90 15.98
CA GLU A 133 3.04 -13.34 16.25
C GLU A 133 1.66 -13.87 16.66
N GLN A 134 0.85 -13.08 17.38
CA GLN A 134 -0.49 -13.49 17.81
C GLN A 134 -1.57 -13.29 16.74
N CYS A 135 -1.35 -12.40 15.78
CA CYS A 135 -2.28 -12.12 14.70
C CYS A 135 -1.74 -12.73 13.40
N PRO A 136 -2.05 -14.00 13.09
CA PRO A 136 -1.87 -14.48 11.73
C PRO A 136 -2.79 -13.63 10.87
N LEU A 137 -2.23 -12.62 10.20
CA LEU A 137 -3.00 -11.65 9.43
C LEU A 137 -3.87 -12.46 8.47
N VAL A 138 -5.17 -12.39 8.68
CA VAL A 138 -6.11 -13.08 7.82
C VAL A 138 -5.89 -12.46 6.44
N ARG A 139 -5.70 -13.32 5.44
CA ARG A 139 -5.42 -13.02 4.01
C ARG A 139 -6.44 -12.07 3.36
N LYS A 140 -6.60 -10.86 3.87
CA LYS A 140 -7.57 -9.86 3.44
C LYS A 140 -6.87 -8.67 2.80
N LYS A 141 -7.63 -8.08 1.89
CA LYS A 141 -7.13 -7.67 0.56
C LYS A 141 -6.40 -6.34 0.51
N HIS A 142 -6.31 -5.55 1.59
CA HIS A 142 -5.77 -4.18 1.51
C HIS A 142 -5.32 -3.67 2.88
N GLU A 143 -4.01 -3.61 3.08
CA GLU A 143 -3.44 -3.01 4.29
C GLU A 143 -2.41 -1.95 3.92
N THR A 144 -2.53 -0.77 4.54
CA THR A 144 -1.64 0.37 4.34
C THR A 144 -0.96 0.63 5.67
N VAL A 145 0.35 0.39 5.75
CA VAL A 145 1.13 0.69 6.96
C VAL A 145 1.81 2.05 6.76
N ARG A 146 1.42 3.04 7.55
CA ARG A 146 1.95 4.40 7.43
C ARG A 146 2.95 4.68 8.54
N ASP A 147 3.90 5.57 8.27
CA ASP A 147 4.76 6.20 9.28
C ASP A 147 5.50 5.23 10.22
N ILE A 148 6.01 4.12 9.66
CA ILE A 148 6.78 3.13 10.43
C ILE A 148 8.12 3.74 10.81
N SER A 149 8.41 3.74 12.12
CA SER A 149 9.71 4.16 12.62
C SER A 149 10.76 3.06 12.37
N LEU A 150 12.01 3.47 12.16
CA LEU A 150 13.13 2.57 11.83
C LEU A 150 13.30 1.41 12.84
N PRO A 151 13.12 1.60 14.16
CA PRO A 151 13.15 0.49 15.14
C PRO A 151 12.15 -0.64 14.90
N HIS A 152 11.07 -0.40 14.14
CA HIS A 152 10.01 -1.37 13.89
C HIS A 152 10.26 -2.25 12.65
N PHE A 153 11.38 -2.05 11.96
CA PHE A 153 11.72 -2.76 10.74
C PHE A 153 11.83 -4.29 10.92
N THR A 154 12.37 -4.77 12.04
CA THR A 154 12.46 -6.22 12.30
C THR A 154 11.08 -6.86 12.44
N ALA A 155 10.15 -6.20 13.14
CA ALA A 155 8.80 -6.71 13.28
C ALA A 155 8.03 -6.65 11.96
N LEU A 156 8.26 -5.59 11.17
CA LEU A 156 7.68 -5.45 9.85
C LEU A 156 8.15 -6.56 8.89
N ALA A 157 9.42 -6.95 8.96
CA ALA A 157 9.95 -8.08 8.20
C ALA A 157 9.15 -9.37 8.47
N LYS A 158 8.78 -9.66 9.73
CA LYS A 158 7.95 -10.83 10.07
C LYS A 158 6.54 -10.77 9.45
N LEU A 159 6.01 -9.56 9.20
CA LEU A 159 4.69 -9.35 8.59
C LEU A 159 4.70 -9.49 7.07
N LEU A 160 5.75 -9.00 6.40
CA LEU A 160 5.78 -8.86 4.95
C LEU A 160 5.38 -10.14 4.18
N PRO A 161 5.83 -11.36 4.54
CA PRO A 161 5.44 -12.59 3.84
C PRO A 161 3.93 -12.89 3.89
N GLN A 162 3.19 -12.29 4.81
CA GLN A 162 1.75 -12.51 5.00
C GLN A 162 0.90 -11.51 4.18
N LEU A 163 1.50 -10.43 3.68
CA LEU A 163 0.78 -9.34 3.04
C LEU A 163 0.62 -9.55 1.53
N THR A 164 -0.59 -9.32 1.01
CA THR A 164 -0.79 -9.21 -0.44
C THR A 164 -0.60 -7.79 -0.94
N LYS A 165 -0.84 -6.78 -0.09
CA LYS A 165 -0.64 -5.37 -0.41
C LYS A 165 0.13 -4.72 0.70
N PHE A 166 1.15 -3.96 0.33
CA PHE A 166 2.00 -3.28 1.28
C PHE A 166 2.19 -1.85 0.84
N SER A 167 1.81 -0.92 1.71
CA SER A 167 2.22 0.48 1.59
C SER A 167 3.22 0.77 2.68
N LEU A 168 4.35 1.36 2.33
CA LEU A 168 5.41 1.79 3.22
C LEU A 168 5.59 3.29 3.07
N HIS A 169 5.32 4.03 4.14
CA HIS A 169 5.60 5.46 4.19
C HIS A 169 6.76 5.69 5.14
N ILE A 170 7.92 6.02 4.60
CA ILE A 170 9.11 6.32 5.39
C ILE A 170 9.16 7.83 5.56
N PHE A 171 9.14 8.26 6.81
CA PHE A 171 9.33 9.66 7.16
C PHE A 171 10.35 9.76 8.28
N SER A 172 11.60 10.11 7.93
CA SER A 172 12.60 10.50 8.93
C SER A 172 12.97 11.96 8.75
N ARG A 173 12.97 12.70 9.86
CA ARG A 173 13.54 14.06 9.93
C ARG A 173 15.02 14.03 10.26
N GLU A 174 15.49 12.94 10.84
CA GLU A 174 16.87 12.76 11.30
C GLU A 174 17.62 11.87 10.33
N LEU A 175 18.92 12.15 10.16
CA LEU A 175 19.82 11.29 9.40
C LEU A 175 19.72 9.85 9.93
N PRO A 176 19.60 8.84 9.06
CA PRO A 176 19.58 7.46 9.51
C PRO A 176 20.89 7.13 10.21
N THR A 177 20.78 6.51 11.39
CA THR A 177 21.91 5.89 12.09
C THR A 177 22.37 4.63 11.35
N SER A 178 23.52 4.07 11.71
CA SER A 178 23.96 2.78 11.17
C SER A 178 22.95 1.65 11.44
N ASN A 179 22.27 1.70 12.60
CA ASN A 179 21.26 0.70 12.96
C ASN A 179 20.01 0.82 12.08
N ASP A 180 19.64 2.04 11.71
CA ASP A 180 18.51 2.28 10.81
C ASP A 180 18.75 1.71 9.42
N LEU A 181 19.99 1.81 8.92
CA LEU A 181 20.38 1.20 7.65
C LEU A 181 20.40 -0.33 7.70
N ILE A 182 20.79 -0.92 8.84
CA ILE A 182 20.72 -2.38 9.04
C ILE A 182 19.26 -2.84 9.00
N GLY A 183 18.36 -2.16 9.74
CA GLY A 183 16.94 -2.46 9.72
C GLY A 183 16.34 -2.29 8.32
N TRP A 184 16.71 -1.22 7.61
CA TRP A 184 16.28 -0.98 6.23
C TRP A 184 16.69 -2.12 5.31
N ASN A 185 17.96 -2.52 5.34
CA ASN A 185 18.47 -3.62 4.52
C ASN A 185 17.75 -4.93 4.84
N HIS A 186 17.48 -5.22 6.11
CA HIS A 186 16.73 -6.40 6.52
C HIS A 186 15.29 -6.40 5.99
N VAL A 187 14.62 -5.24 6.02
CA VAL A 187 13.27 -5.09 5.44
C VAL A 187 13.31 -5.25 3.93
N MET A 188 14.29 -4.66 3.24
CA MET A 188 14.44 -4.81 1.79
C MET A 188 14.75 -6.25 1.39
N GLU A 189 15.64 -6.95 2.10
CA GLU A 189 15.92 -8.37 1.89
C GLU A 189 14.66 -9.21 2.06
N THR A 190 13.91 -8.96 3.15
CA THR A 190 12.66 -9.67 3.41
C THR A 190 11.61 -9.36 2.35
N LEU A 191 11.47 -8.10 1.94
CA LEU A 191 10.59 -7.66 0.85
C LEU A 191 10.92 -8.39 -0.45
N GLY A 192 12.20 -8.55 -0.79
CA GLY A 192 12.65 -9.29 -1.97
C GLY A 192 12.25 -10.77 -1.95
N ASN A 193 12.05 -11.36 -0.76
CA ASN A 193 11.62 -12.75 -0.58
C ASN A 193 10.08 -12.90 -0.46
N CYS A 194 9.31 -11.81 -0.61
CA CYS A 194 7.86 -11.83 -0.45
C CYS A 194 7.15 -12.28 -1.73
N ASN A 195 6.81 -13.57 -1.79
CA ASN A 195 6.08 -14.16 -2.92
C ASN A 195 4.57 -13.89 -2.91
N SER A 196 4.03 -13.45 -1.78
CA SER A 196 2.60 -13.15 -1.58
C SER A 196 2.19 -11.77 -2.07
N LEU A 197 3.15 -10.87 -2.29
CA LEU A 197 2.90 -9.45 -2.53
C LEU A 197 2.46 -9.18 -3.98
N ASP A 198 1.23 -8.71 -4.14
CA ASP A 198 0.65 -8.29 -5.43
C ASP A 198 0.77 -6.77 -5.68
N SER A 199 0.84 -5.97 -4.62
CA SER A 199 0.84 -4.51 -4.73
C SER A 199 1.78 -3.89 -3.71
N LEU A 200 2.70 -3.06 -4.19
CA LEU A 200 3.70 -2.37 -3.40
C LEU A 200 3.60 -0.86 -3.65
N ASN A 201 3.38 -0.11 -2.58
CA ASN A 201 3.42 1.35 -2.61
C ASN A 201 4.49 1.82 -1.62
N ILE A 202 5.53 2.51 -2.09
CA ILE A 202 6.58 3.04 -1.22
C ILE A 202 6.64 4.55 -1.41
N THR A 203 6.35 5.27 -0.33
CA THR A 203 6.59 6.71 -0.25
C THR A 203 7.93 6.96 0.44
N LEU A 204 8.89 7.47 -0.32
CA LEU A 204 10.27 7.73 0.11
C LEU A 204 10.44 9.20 0.49
N LYS A 205 10.47 9.50 1.80
CA LYS A 205 10.88 10.82 2.32
C LYS A 205 12.10 10.65 3.19
N PHE A 206 13.27 10.73 2.55
CA PHE A 206 14.56 10.66 3.23
C PHE A 206 15.08 12.06 3.58
N PRO A 207 15.83 12.21 4.69
CA PRO A 207 16.61 13.40 4.96
C PRO A 207 17.75 13.55 3.94
N GLU A 208 18.25 14.77 3.75
CA GLU A 208 19.50 14.99 3.02
C GLU A 208 20.63 14.14 3.63
N GLY A 209 21.43 13.46 2.80
CA GLY A 209 22.51 12.57 3.24
C GLY A 209 22.15 11.09 3.43
N PHE A 210 20.93 10.66 3.11
CA PHE A 210 20.61 9.22 3.06
C PHE A 210 21.53 8.50 2.05
N PRO A 211 22.20 7.40 2.45
CA PRO A 211 23.21 6.78 1.61
C PRO A 211 22.58 6.05 0.41
N SER A 212 23.27 6.10 -0.73
CA SER A 212 22.84 5.41 -1.96
C SER A 212 22.69 3.90 -1.77
N THR A 213 23.47 3.30 -0.85
CA THR A 213 23.40 1.86 -0.54
C THR A 213 22.02 1.42 -0.06
N GLY A 214 21.26 2.28 0.60
CA GLY A 214 19.87 1.97 0.95
C GLY A 214 18.96 1.89 -0.29
N LEU A 215 19.18 2.74 -1.28
CA LEU A 215 18.42 2.69 -2.53
C LEU A 215 18.83 1.50 -3.41
N ASP A 216 20.10 1.08 -3.34
CA ASP A 216 20.56 -0.16 -3.96
C ASP A 216 19.85 -1.38 -3.35
N ALA A 217 19.69 -1.42 -2.02
CA ALA A 217 18.93 -2.47 -1.34
C ALA A 217 17.46 -2.51 -1.81
N LEU A 218 16.83 -1.35 -2.01
CA LEU A 218 15.49 -1.26 -2.61
C LEU A 218 15.47 -1.79 -4.05
N GLY A 219 16.45 -1.41 -4.87
CA GLY A 219 16.59 -1.93 -6.24
C GLY A 219 16.69 -3.46 -6.25
N ASN A 220 17.54 -4.03 -5.41
CA ASN A 220 17.70 -5.48 -5.27
C ASN A 220 16.41 -6.15 -4.80
N ALA A 221 15.73 -5.58 -3.79
CA ALA A 221 14.45 -6.09 -3.31
C ALA A 221 13.41 -6.13 -4.42
N LEU A 222 13.20 -5.01 -5.12
CA LEU A 222 12.27 -4.91 -6.25
C LEU A 222 12.60 -5.90 -7.36
N ALA A 223 13.89 -6.06 -7.67
CA ALA A 223 14.34 -7.03 -8.66
C ALA A 223 14.04 -8.47 -8.25
N SER A 224 13.85 -8.79 -6.98
CA SER A 224 13.56 -10.16 -6.51
C SER A 224 12.07 -10.50 -6.42
N ILE A 225 11.16 -9.51 -6.34
CA ILE A 225 9.72 -9.79 -6.19
C ILE A 225 9.13 -10.34 -7.49
N GLU A 226 8.73 -11.62 -7.51
CA GLU A 226 8.28 -12.31 -8.72
C GLU A 226 6.82 -11.97 -9.12
N ASN A 227 5.93 -11.87 -8.14
CA ASN A 227 4.47 -11.84 -8.35
C ASN A 227 3.85 -10.43 -8.31
N LEU A 228 4.68 -9.38 -8.36
CA LEU A 228 4.20 -8.01 -8.22
C LEU A 228 3.35 -7.58 -9.42
N LYS A 229 2.10 -7.17 -9.17
CA LYS A 229 1.15 -6.66 -10.17
C LYS A 229 1.11 -5.14 -10.21
N SER A 230 1.35 -4.47 -9.10
CA SER A 230 1.33 -3.02 -9.03
C SER A 230 2.49 -2.48 -8.22
N LEU A 231 3.27 -1.57 -8.80
CA LEU A 231 4.32 -0.83 -8.12
C LEU A 231 3.99 0.67 -8.16
N THR A 232 4.02 1.31 -6.99
CA THR A 232 4.01 2.77 -6.87
C THR A 232 5.17 3.20 -6.01
N LEU A 233 6.07 3.99 -6.58
CA LEU A 233 7.05 4.76 -5.84
C LEU A 233 6.57 6.20 -5.81
N ASP A 234 6.63 6.84 -4.65
CA ASP A 234 6.30 8.25 -4.48
C ASP A 234 7.45 8.97 -3.78
N GLY A 235 7.91 10.08 -4.37
CA GLY A 235 8.94 10.95 -3.78
C GLY A 235 8.39 11.98 -2.80
N GLY A 236 7.06 12.02 -2.62
CA GLY A 236 6.35 13.03 -1.85
C GLY A 236 6.28 14.37 -2.57
N GLU A 237 5.07 14.86 -2.87
CA GLU A 237 4.86 16.06 -3.69
C GLU A 237 5.37 17.39 -3.09
N ARG A 238 5.76 17.43 -1.81
CA ARG A 238 5.85 18.69 -1.03
C ARG A 238 7.17 18.97 -0.32
N GLY A 239 8.27 18.34 -0.75
CA GLY A 239 9.58 18.59 -0.12
C GLY A 239 10.69 18.80 -1.13
N HIS A 240 11.47 19.87 -0.95
CA HIS A 240 12.77 20.05 -1.64
C HIS A 240 13.80 18.96 -1.27
N TRP A 241 13.48 18.12 -0.29
CA TRP A 241 14.39 17.28 0.49
C TRP A 241 14.96 16.04 -0.18
N ASN A 242 14.70 15.75 -1.46
CA ASN A 242 15.13 14.44 -2.00
C ASN A 242 15.47 14.38 -3.50
N ARG A 243 15.63 15.51 -4.19
CA ARG A 243 15.94 15.47 -5.64
C ARG A 243 17.32 14.87 -5.91
N THR A 244 18.33 15.22 -5.11
CA THR A 244 19.71 14.80 -5.37
C THR A 244 19.93 13.31 -5.13
N ILE A 245 19.41 12.78 -4.02
CA ILE A 245 19.62 11.36 -3.64
C ILE A 245 18.80 10.44 -4.56
N LEU A 246 17.53 10.77 -4.83
CA LEU A 246 16.73 9.99 -5.79
C LEU A 246 17.26 10.07 -7.23
N ALA A 247 17.90 11.18 -7.61
CA ALA A 247 18.55 11.28 -8.91
C ALA A 247 19.80 10.39 -9.02
N GLN A 248 20.46 10.09 -7.89
CA GLN A 248 21.60 9.17 -7.84
C GLN A 248 21.16 7.70 -7.80
N ALA A 249 19.96 7.42 -7.27
CA ALA A 249 19.42 6.07 -7.29
C ALA A 249 19.07 5.64 -8.71
N ASN A 250 19.86 4.70 -9.22
CA ASN A 250 19.58 4.06 -10.49
C ASN A 250 18.75 2.79 -10.28
N LEU A 251 17.43 2.91 -10.35
CA LEU A 251 16.52 1.75 -10.25
C LEU A 251 16.27 1.07 -11.60
N THR A 252 16.97 1.46 -12.68
CA THR A 252 16.71 0.98 -14.05
C THR A 252 16.72 -0.54 -14.13
N ALA A 253 17.78 -1.20 -13.63
CA ALA A 253 17.90 -2.65 -13.72
C ALA A 253 16.74 -3.38 -13.02
N ALA A 254 16.35 -2.92 -11.83
CA ALA A 254 15.23 -3.50 -11.08
C ALA A 254 13.90 -3.35 -11.82
N LEU A 255 13.64 -2.16 -12.37
CA LEU A 255 12.43 -1.90 -13.15
C LEU A 255 12.39 -2.71 -14.45
N VAL A 256 13.52 -2.83 -15.16
CA VAL A 256 13.65 -3.68 -16.36
C VAL A 256 13.38 -5.14 -16.03
N THR A 257 13.90 -5.65 -14.91
CA THR A 257 13.62 -7.01 -14.43
C THR A 257 12.12 -7.20 -14.16
N LEU A 258 11.48 -6.27 -13.43
CA LEU A 258 10.05 -6.33 -13.16
C LEU A 258 9.20 -6.30 -14.44
N LEU A 259 9.55 -5.42 -15.39
CA LEU A 259 8.86 -5.34 -16.69
C LEU A 259 9.05 -6.61 -17.52
N SER A 260 10.23 -7.23 -17.46
CA SER A 260 10.53 -8.44 -18.23
C SER A 260 9.78 -9.68 -17.73
N ARG A 261 9.30 -9.68 -16.49
CA ARG A 261 8.53 -10.79 -15.89
C ARG A 261 7.10 -10.93 -16.40
N ASN A 262 6.55 -9.88 -17.03
CA ASN A 262 5.16 -9.88 -17.50
C ASN A 262 4.10 -10.17 -16.41
N SER A 263 4.42 -9.88 -15.14
CA SER A 263 3.46 -9.93 -14.03
C SER A 263 2.89 -8.56 -13.68
N LEU A 264 3.65 -7.49 -13.95
CA LEU A 264 3.29 -6.11 -13.60
C LEU A 264 2.20 -5.57 -14.54
N GLN A 265 1.11 -5.06 -13.96
CA GLN A 265 -0.03 -4.42 -14.62
C GLN A 265 0.00 -2.90 -14.50
N ALA A 266 0.57 -2.38 -13.41
CA ALA A 266 0.71 -0.95 -13.18
C ALA A 266 2.08 -0.59 -12.58
N ILE A 267 2.69 0.46 -13.11
CA ILE A 267 3.91 1.05 -12.56
C ILE A 267 3.79 2.56 -12.48
N ARG A 268 4.11 3.10 -11.31
CA ARG A 268 4.26 4.55 -11.07
C ARG A 268 5.59 4.82 -10.40
N VAL A 269 6.39 5.70 -10.99
CA VAL A 269 7.71 6.11 -10.51
C VAL A 269 7.82 7.63 -10.67
N PRO A 270 8.21 8.37 -9.62
CA PRO A 270 8.22 9.82 -9.67
C PRO A 270 9.34 10.30 -10.61
N ASN A 271 9.18 11.52 -11.12
CA ASN A 271 10.17 12.14 -12.01
C ASN A 271 11.54 12.41 -11.34
N THR A 272 11.63 12.28 -10.03
CA THR A 272 12.85 12.47 -9.25
C THR A 272 13.80 11.28 -9.32
N ILE A 273 13.32 10.09 -9.74
CA ILE A 273 14.15 8.91 -9.91
C ILE A 273 14.68 8.89 -11.35
N SER A 274 16.01 8.88 -11.47
CA SER A 274 16.69 8.78 -12.76
C SER A 274 16.63 7.34 -13.26
N VAL A 275 16.21 7.15 -14.50
CA VAL A 275 16.14 5.83 -15.15
C VAL A 275 16.65 5.92 -16.59
N ASP A 276 17.25 4.85 -17.09
CA ASP A 276 17.55 4.73 -18.51
C ASP A 276 16.27 4.35 -19.28
N HIS A 277 15.68 5.37 -19.90
CA HIS A 277 14.48 5.21 -20.72
C HIS A 277 14.66 4.25 -21.90
N ASN A 278 15.87 4.07 -22.46
CA ASN A 278 16.07 3.15 -23.57
C ASN A 278 15.88 1.70 -23.12
N GLU A 279 16.49 1.32 -22.00
CA GLU A 279 16.33 -0.02 -21.43
C GLU A 279 14.88 -0.30 -21.01
N ILE A 280 14.23 0.70 -20.39
CA ILE A 280 12.80 0.61 -20.04
C ILE A 280 11.95 0.41 -21.28
N PHE A 281 12.20 1.16 -22.36
CA PHE A 281 11.45 1.02 -23.61
C PHE A 281 11.70 -0.32 -24.31
N ASP A 282 12.91 -0.86 -24.26
CA ASP A 282 13.20 -2.19 -24.80
C ASP A 282 12.57 -3.33 -23.98
N ALA A 283 12.41 -3.14 -22.67
CA ALA A 283 11.60 -4.02 -21.84
C ALA A 283 10.11 -3.92 -22.20
N LEU A 284 9.57 -2.70 -22.34
CA LEU A 284 8.16 -2.46 -22.67
C LEU A 284 7.75 -3.02 -24.04
N LYS A 285 8.63 -3.00 -25.05
CA LYS A 285 8.36 -3.61 -26.36
C LYS A 285 8.04 -5.11 -26.26
N ARG A 286 8.62 -5.80 -25.27
CA ARG A 286 8.44 -7.23 -25.00
C ARG A 286 7.40 -7.51 -23.92
N ASN A 287 6.98 -6.47 -23.20
CA ASN A 287 6.03 -6.63 -22.11
C ASN A 287 4.61 -6.88 -22.64
N ILE A 288 3.92 -7.86 -22.05
CA ILE A 288 2.57 -8.28 -22.45
C ILE A 288 1.53 -8.18 -21.32
N SER A 289 1.84 -7.50 -20.23
CA SER A 289 0.98 -7.44 -19.03
C SER A 289 0.68 -6.04 -18.53
N LEU A 290 1.56 -5.08 -18.81
CA LEU A 290 1.51 -3.74 -18.27
C LEU A 290 0.44 -2.95 -19.01
N GLU A 291 -0.52 -2.41 -18.24
CA GLU A 291 -1.62 -1.58 -18.74
C GLU A 291 -1.41 -0.10 -18.40
N THR A 292 -0.79 0.18 -17.25
CA THR A 292 -0.56 1.54 -16.74
C THR A 292 0.93 1.81 -16.57
N PHE A 293 1.44 2.83 -17.28
CA PHE A 293 2.84 3.26 -17.23
C PHE A 293 2.96 4.73 -16.87
N ASP A 294 3.42 5.01 -15.66
CA ASP A 294 3.61 6.36 -15.12
C ASP A 294 5.04 6.53 -14.62
N ILE A 295 5.99 6.57 -15.55
CA ILE A 295 7.39 6.93 -15.27
C ILE A 295 7.65 8.25 -15.97
N VAL A 296 7.33 9.37 -15.31
CA VAL A 296 7.37 10.70 -15.90
C VAL A 296 8.74 11.05 -16.49
N SER A 297 9.84 10.58 -15.87
CA SER A 297 11.21 10.78 -16.38
C SER A 297 11.48 10.10 -17.73
N CYS A 298 10.69 9.08 -18.10
CA CYS A 298 10.74 8.43 -19.41
C CYS A 298 9.99 9.19 -20.51
N VAL A 299 9.20 10.23 -20.20
CA VAL A 299 8.36 10.94 -21.19
C VAL A 299 8.44 12.47 -21.06
N ASN A 300 9.47 12.97 -20.39
CA ASN A 300 9.61 14.38 -20.03
C ASN A 300 10.11 15.30 -21.15
N ASN A 301 10.47 14.77 -22.32
CA ASN A 301 10.88 15.55 -23.49
C ASN A 301 10.37 14.92 -24.80
N ASP A 302 10.56 15.62 -25.91
CA ASP A 302 9.98 15.22 -27.20
C ASP A 302 10.61 13.95 -27.79
N ASP A 303 11.94 13.82 -27.71
CA ASP A 303 12.66 12.64 -28.22
C ASP A 303 12.22 11.36 -27.51
N LYS A 304 12.07 11.43 -26.19
CA LYS A 304 11.58 10.32 -25.37
C LYS A 304 10.13 9.98 -25.69
N ARG A 305 9.27 10.97 -25.94
CA ARG A 305 7.89 10.73 -26.39
C ARG A 305 7.85 10.11 -27.78
N LYS A 306 8.71 10.54 -28.71
CA LYS A 306 8.87 9.92 -30.04
C LYS A 306 9.28 8.46 -29.91
N ALA A 307 10.22 8.15 -29.01
CA ALA A 307 10.61 6.78 -28.71
C ALA A 307 9.46 5.96 -28.07
N LEU A 308 8.70 6.51 -27.12
CA LEU A 308 7.50 5.86 -26.60
C LEU A 308 6.46 5.58 -27.69
N ALA A 309 6.26 6.51 -28.64
CA ALA A 309 5.37 6.31 -29.77
C ALA A 309 5.84 5.19 -30.72
N GLN A 310 7.14 4.83 -30.72
CA GLN A 310 7.65 3.64 -31.39
C GLN A 310 7.38 2.37 -30.57
N VAL A 311 7.55 2.42 -29.24
CA VAL A 311 7.17 1.31 -28.35
C VAL A 311 5.70 0.95 -28.51
N LEU A 312 4.80 1.94 -28.51
CA LEU A 312 3.36 1.73 -28.66
C LEU A 312 2.94 1.25 -30.06
N GLN A 313 3.82 1.24 -31.06
CA GLN A 313 3.50 0.59 -32.35
C GLN A 313 3.52 -0.93 -32.22
N VAL A 314 4.36 -1.47 -31.34
CA VAL A 314 4.51 -2.91 -31.10
C VAL A 314 3.77 -3.38 -29.85
N ASN A 315 3.85 -2.62 -28.75
CA ASN A 315 3.15 -2.91 -27.50
C ASN A 315 1.64 -2.63 -27.66
N THR A 316 0.82 -3.63 -27.33
CA THR A 316 -0.65 -3.54 -27.45
C THR A 316 -1.38 -3.62 -26.12
N THR A 317 -0.65 -3.67 -25.01
CA THR A 317 -1.21 -3.86 -23.66
C THR A 317 -1.31 -2.55 -22.88
N LEU A 318 -0.40 -1.61 -23.14
CA LEU A 318 -0.43 -0.29 -22.52
C LEU A 318 -1.68 0.49 -22.94
N ARG A 319 -2.46 0.92 -21.95
CA ARG A 319 -3.71 1.67 -22.11
C ARG A 319 -3.62 3.06 -21.50
N PHE A 320 -2.79 3.23 -20.48
CA PHE A 320 -2.61 4.49 -19.79
C PHE A 320 -1.13 4.87 -19.70
N VAL A 321 -0.82 6.11 -20.08
CA VAL A 321 0.47 6.76 -19.84
C VAL A 321 0.23 8.17 -19.33
N GLU A 322 0.84 8.52 -18.20
CA GLU A 322 0.82 9.89 -17.70
C GLU A 322 1.74 10.77 -18.55
N LEU A 323 1.16 11.68 -19.32
CA LEU A 323 1.90 12.63 -20.15
C LEU A 323 1.82 14.03 -19.53
N ARG A 324 2.88 14.46 -18.84
CA ARG A 324 2.94 15.83 -18.30
C ARG A 324 3.14 16.84 -19.44
N SER A 325 2.31 17.88 -19.48
CA SER A 325 2.20 18.84 -20.59
C SER A 325 3.39 19.81 -20.78
N THR A 326 4.56 19.50 -20.26
CA THR A 326 5.70 20.44 -20.32
C THR A 326 6.43 20.29 -21.66
N GLY A 327 5.99 21.07 -22.65
CA GLY A 327 6.63 21.20 -23.97
C GLY A 327 6.47 19.98 -24.88
N GLY A 328 6.85 20.13 -26.15
CA GLY A 328 6.80 19.10 -27.20
C GLY A 328 5.95 19.45 -28.40
N GLU A 329 6.11 18.68 -29.48
CA GLU A 329 5.25 18.77 -30.64
C GLU A 329 3.89 18.16 -30.31
N ALA A 330 2.80 18.92 -30.50
CA ALA A 330 1.42 18.45 -30.28
C ALA A 330 1.14 17.14 -31.04
N VAL A 331 1.73 17.00 -32.23
CA VAL A 331 1.63 15.81 -33.08
C VAL A 331 2.09 14.53 -32.37
N THR A 332 3.18 14.59 -31.60
CA THR A 332 3.69 13.40 -30.88
C THR A 332 2.73 13.00 -29.75
N TYR A 333 2.15 13.97 -29.04
CA TYR A 333 1.15 13.71 -28.01
C TYR A 333 -0.10 13.06 -28.58
N ASP A 334 -0.62 13.61 -29.67
CA ASP A 334 -1.82 13.09 -30.32
C ASP A 334 -1.58 11.66 -30.84
N LYS A 335 -0.39 11.39 -31.38
CA LYS A 335 0.00 10.04 -31.78
C LYS A 335 0.05 9.05 -30.61
N ILE A 336 0.61 9.44 -29.46
CA ILE A 336 0.63 8.57 -28.26
C ILE A 336 -0.79 8.31 -27.78
N ARG A 337 -1.61 9.36 -27.62
CA ARG A 337 -3.02 9.25 -27.20
C ARG A 337 -3.80 8.35 -28.15
N TYR A 338 -3.60 8.51 -29.45
CA TYR A 338 -4.20 7.67 -30.48
C TYR A 338 -3.86 6.19 -30.30
N LEU A 339 -2.58 5.85 -30.13
CA LEU A 339 -2.15 4.47 -29.96
C LEU A 339 -2.64 3.85 -28.65
N LEU A 340 -2.69 4.62 -27.56
CA LEU A 340 -3.27 4.17 -26.29
C LEU A 340 -4.78 3.93 -26.41
N GLN A 341 -5.50 4.81 -27.11
CA GLN A 341 -6.91 4.61 -27.41
C GLN A 341 -7.12 3.35 -28.24
N LEU A 342 -6.32 3.15 -29.28
CA LEU A 342 -6.38 1.93 -30.10
C LEU A 342 -6.17 0.66 -29.25
N ASN A 343 -5.20 0.69 -28.33
CA ASN A 343 -4.96 -0.41 -27.39
C ASN A 343 -6.16 -0.65 -26.44
N MET A 344 -6.81 0.41 -25.95
CA MET A 344 -8.05 0.31 -25.16
C MET A 344 -9.20 -0.32 -25.97
N SER A 345 -9.33 0.05 -27.24
CA SER A 345 -10.33 -0.48 -28.19
C SER A 345 -10.06 -1.91 -28.65
N GLY A 346 -9.11 -2.64 -28.02
CA GLY A 346 -8.91 -4.07 -28.26
C GLY A 346 -7.90 -4.43 -29.36
N ARG A 347 -6.95 -3.55 -29.67
CA ARG A 347 -5.86 -3.82 -30.63
C ARG A 347 -5.12 -5.14 -30.41
N ALA A 348 -4.89 -5.53 -29.16
CA ALA A 348 -4.26 -6.81 -28.83
C ALA A 348 -5.07 -8.00 -29.37
N LYS A 349 -6.38 -7.97 -29.17
CA LYS A 349 -7.31 -8.97 -29.72
C LYS A 349 -7.31 -8.91 -31.24
N ALA A 350 -7.35 -7.72 -31.83
CA ALA A 350 -7.28 -7.53 -33.28
C ALA A 350 -6.04 -8.22 -33.90
N ARG A 351 -4.86 -8.06 -33.30
CA ARG A 351 -3.61 -8.68 -33.80
C ARG A 351 -3.51 -10.19 -33.59
N THR A 352 -4.32 -10.75 -32.72
CA THR A 352 -4.20 -12.17 -32.37
C THR A 352 -4.74 -13.01 -33.51
N CYS A 353 -3.92 -13.92 -34.06
CA CYS A 353 -4.28 -14.73 -35.22
C CYS A 353 -5.41 -15.74 -34.95
N THR A 354 -5.75 -15.96 -33.68
CA THR A 354 -6.84 -16.83 -33.24
C THR A 354 -8.18 -16.12 -33.10
N THR A 355 -8.22 -14.78 -33.22
CA THR A 355 -9.46 -14.02 -33.10
C THR A 355 -10.40 -14.38 -34.24
N SER A 356 -11.59 -14.87 -33.89
CA SER A 356 -12.60 -15.23 -34.89
C SER A 356 -13.19 -13.99 -35.54
N ARG A 357 -13.89 -14.18 -36.66
CA ARG A 357 -14.60 -13.08 -37.32
C ARG A 357 -15.69 -12.53 -36.40
N GLU A 358 -16.43 -13.41 -35.74
CA GLU A 358 -17.51 -13.07 -34.81
C GLU A 358 -16.94 -12.28 -33.63
N GLU A 359 -15.87 -12.77 -33.01
CA GLU A 359 -15.19 -12.09 -31.90
C GLU A 359 -14.65 -10.70 -32.24
N PHE A 360 -14.26 -10.50 -33.51
CA PHE A 360 -13.79 -9.22 -34.01
C PHE A 360 -14.95 -8.27 -34.34
N VAL A 361 -16.05 -8.78 -34.89
CA VAL A 361 -17.28 -7.99 -35.10
C VAL A 361 -17.85 -7.53 -33.76
N ASP A 362 -17.88 -8.40 -32.75
CA ASP A 362 -18.33 -8.06 -31.40
C ASP A 362 -17.44 -6.97 -30.77
N LEU A 363 -16.12 -7.03 -31.01
CA LEU A 363 -15.19 -5.99 -30.58
C LEU A 363 -15.50 -4.64 -31.23
N LEU A 364 -15.76 -4.61 -32.54
CA LEU A 364 -16.12 -3.38 -33.24
C LEU A 364 -17.48 -2.83 -32.79
N ALA A 365 -18.46 -3.71 -32.56
CA ALA A 365 -19.79 -3.32 -32.08
C ALA A 365 -19.70 -2.68 -30.68
N THR A 366 -18.97 -3.32 -29.76
CA THR A 366 -18.73 -2.80 -28.41
C THR A 366 -18.07 -1.42 -28.45
N GLU A 367 -17.11 -1.23 -29.35
CA GLU A 367 -16.41 0.05 -29.49
C GLU A 367 -17.35 1.15 -30.00
N VAL A 368 -18.18 0.86 -31.01
CA VAL A 368 -19.18 1.81 -31.53
C VAL A 368 -20.21 2.20 -30.46
N GLU A 369 -20.66 1.26 -29.63
CA GLU A 369 -21.57 1.56 -28.51
C GLU A 369 -20.91 2.47 -27.46
N SER A 370 -19.63 2.26 -27.16
CA SER A 370 -18.89 3.09 -26.21
C SER A 370 -18.77 4.57 -26.64
N TRP A 371 -18.81 4.81 -27.95
CA TRP A 371 -18.66 6.13 -28.55
C TRP A 371 -19.91 6.99 -28.51
N GLU A 372 -21.09 6.40 -28.36
CA GLU A 372 -22.33 7.17 -28.15
C GLU A 372 -22.31 7.92 -26.82
N ILE A 373 -21.51 7.44 -25.88
CA ILE A 373 -21.36 8.00 -24.53
C ILE A 373 -20.18 8.98 -24.47
N SER A 374 -19.18 8.83 -25.34
CA SER A 374 -17.94 9.62 -25.27
C SER A 374 -18.01 10.90 -26.11
N SER A 375 -17.35 11.96 -25.64
CA SER A 375 -17.21 13.23 -26.38
C SER A 375 -16.13 13.18 -27.47
N THR A 376 -15.80 12.00 -27.98
CA THR A 376 -14.72 11.83 -28.97
C THR A 376 -15.21 12.31 -30.34
N SER A 377 -14.34 12.95 -31.13
CA SER A 377 -14.76 13.42 -32.45
C SER A 377 -15.03 12.26 -33.42
N THR A 378 -16.02 12.39 -34.29
CA THR A 378 -16.37 11.38 -35.31
C THR A 378 -15.20 11.02 -36.22
N SER A 379 -14.30 11.97 -36.48
CA SER A 379 -13.06 11.75 -37.25
C SER A 379 -12.10 10.79 -36.53
N MET A 380 -11.91 10.98 -35.22
CA MET A 380 -11.08 10.09 -34.39
C MET A 380 -11.67 8.69 -34.32
N GLN A 381 -12.98 8.60 -34.08
CA GLN A 381 -13.74 7.33 -34.07
C GLN A 381 -13.54 6.56 -35.38
N THR A 382 -13.79 7.21 -36.52
CA THR A 382 -13.58 6.60 -37.85
C THR A 382 -12.14 6.11 -38.05
N SER A 383 -11.16 6.90 -37.60
CA SER A 383 -9.74 6.53 -37.71
C SER A 383 -9.40 5.28 -36.88
N LEU A 384 -9.88 5.22 -35.63
CA LEU A 384 -9.69 4.06 -34.75
C LEU A 384 -10.29 2.79 -35.35
N MET A 385 -11.50 2.86 -35.90
CA MET A 385 -12.15 1.72 -36.57
C MET A 385 -11.34 1.23 -37.77
N LEU A 386 -10.88 2.16 -38.62
CA LEU A 386 -10.10 1.81 -39.81
C LEU A 386 -8.74 1.19 -39.44
N ASP A 387 -8.10 1.66 -38.38
CA ASP A 387 -6.83 1.09 -37.94
C ASP A 387 -7.00 -0.22 -37.18
N LEU A 388 -8.07 -0.39 -36.39
CA LEU A 388 -8.42 -1.70 -35.81
C LEU A 388 -8.64 -2.74 -36.91
N LEU A 389 -9.33 -2.35 -37.99
CA LEU A 389 -9.36 -3.15 -39.20
C LEU A 389 -7.93 -3.38 -39.66
N ARG A 390 -7.10 -2.40 -40.00
CA ARG A 390 -5.73 -2.68 -40.51
C ARG A 390 -4.86 -3.66 -39.69
N GLU A 391 -5.10 -3.83 -38.39
CA GLU A 391 -4.40 -4.81 -37.56
C GLU A 391 -4.68 -6.30 -37.88
N CYS A 392 -5.78 -6.67 -38.57
CA CYS A 392 -6.09 -8.08 -38.88
C CYS A 392 -6.57 -8.37 -40.31
N PRO A 393 -5.81 -8.03 -41.37
CA PRO A 393 -6.27 -8.10 -42.76
C PRO A 393 -6.88 -9.45 -43.17
N SER A 394 -6.42 -10.54 -42.56
CA SER A 394 -6.89 -11.90 -42.83
C SER A 394 -8.38 -12.11 -42.54
N ILE A 395 -9.00 -11.36 -41.61
CA ILE A 395 -10.40 -11.57 -41.20
C ILE A 395 -11.39 -11.12 -42.29
N TRP A 396 -11.15 -10.01 -42.99
CA TRP A 396 -12.03 -9.52 -44.07
C TRP A 396 -11.49 -9.76 -45.48
N CYS A 397 -10.19 -10.07 -45.66
CA CYS A 397 -9.65 -10.39 -46.98
C CYS A 397 -9.88 -11.86 -47.41
N ARG A 398 -10.40 -12.74 -46.53
CA ARG A 398 -10.73 -14.12 -46.91
C ARG A 398 -11.89 -14.11 -47.90
N ARG A 399 -11.59 -14.42 -49.17
CA ARG A 399 -12.61 -14.78 -50.15
C ARG A 399 -13.44 -15.94 -49.57
N PRO A 400 -14.77 -15.91 -49.67
CA PRO A 400 -15.59 -17.05 -49.28
C PRO A 400 -15.07 -18.27 -50.03
N GLN A 401 -14.56 -19.26 -49.29
CA GLN A 401 -14.29 -20.58 -49.87
C GLN A 401 -15.66 -21.12 -50.28
N HIS A 402 -15.96 -21.05 -51.58
CA HIS A 402 -17.15 -21.67 -52.13
C HIS A 402 -17.13 -23.15 -51.73
N ARG A 403 -18.02 -23.52 -50.81
CA ARG A 403 -18.37 -24.91 -50.52
C ARG A 403 -19.38 -25.39 -51.54
#